data_AF-A0A2D6KFC4-F1
#
_entry.id   AF-A0A2D6KFC4-F1
#
_cell.length_a   1.000
_cell.length_b   1.000
_cell.length_c   1.000
_cell.angle_alpha   90.00
_cell.angle_beta   90.00
_cell.angle_gamma   90.00
#
_symmetry.space_group_name_H-M   'P 1'
#
loop_
_entity.id
_entity.type
_entity.pdbx_description
1 polymer ?
#
loop_
_entity_poly.entity_id
_entity_poly.type
_entity_poly.pdbx_seq_one_letter_code
_entity_poly.pdbx_strand_id
1 'polypeptide(L)'
;MRKIIGYLLALVGLLVLAANSAVGRGYFTFLEEISSAIVVGVGMVFVILGVVVLIVMNKGGGSKWGIGQVENEVPIYHGDGKKRKIVGYKVEK
;
A
#
# COMPACT_ATOMS: atom_id res chain seq x y z
N MET A 1 -7.63 -9.62 -3.67
CA MET A 1 -7.30 -10.65 -2.66
C MET A 1 -5.80 -10.76 -2.38
N ARG A 2 -4.94 -10.99 -3.39
CA ARG A 2 -3.49 -11.22 -3.16
C ARG A 2 -2.74 -10.07 -2.44
N LYS A 3 -3.04 -8.81 -2.78
CA LYS A 3 -2.47 -7.63 -2.08
C LYS A 3 -2.92 -7.54 -0.61
N ILE A 4 -4.14 -8.00 -0.31
CA ILE A 4 -4.69 -8.00 1.06
C ILE A 4 -3.87 -8.95 1.94
N ILE A 5 -3.41 -10.07 1.39
CA ILE A 5 -2.55 -11.03 2.11
C ILE A 5 -1.22 -10.37 2.50
N GLY A 6 -0.59 -9.62 1.59
CA GLY A 6 0.64 -8.88 1.89
C GLY A 6 0.46 -7.83 2.99
N TYR A 7 -0.65 -7.07 2.95
CA TYR A 7 -0.98 -6.11 4.00
C TYR A 7 -1.28 -6.78 5.34
N LEU A 8 -2.01 -7.91 5.35
CA LEU A 8 -2.29 -8.67 6.57
C LEU A 8 -1.00 -9.23 7.18
N LEU A 9 -0.08 -9.77 6.37
CA LEU A 9 1.21 -10.24 6.86
C LEU A 9 2.03 -9.13 7.49
N ALA A 10 2.11 -7.97 6.82
CA ALA A 10 2.84 -6.82 7.33
C ALA A 10 2.20 -6.27 8.63
N LEU A 11 0.87 -6.25 8.71
CA LEU A 11 0.12 -5.84 9.89
C LEU A 11 0.40 -6.77 11.07
N VAL A 12 0.36 -8.08 10.86
CA VAL A 12 0.68 -9.07 11.90
C VAL A 12 2.13 -8.92 12.38
N GLY A 13 3.09 -8.72 11.46
CA GLY A 13 4.48 -8.46 11.83
C GLY A 13 4.65 -7.19 12.68
N LEU A 14 3.92 -6.12 12.33
CA LEU A 14 3.87 -4.88 13.11
C LEU A 14 3.25 -5.10 14.50
N LEU A 15 2.18 -5.88 14.60
CA LEU A 15 1.55 -6.21 15.89
C LEU A 15 2.48 -7.03 16.78
N VAL A 16 3.24 -7.98 16.22
CA VAL A 16 4.25 -8.76 16.97
C VAL A 16 5.36 -7.84 17.50
N LEU A 17 5.84 -6.89 16.69
CA LEU A 17 6.82 -5.90 17.12
C LEU A 17 6.26 -4.97 18.20
N ALA A 18 5.01 -4.52 18.06
CA ALA A 18 4.33 -3.69 19.05
C ALA A 18 4.10 -4.44 20.36
N ALA A 19 3.76 -5.74 20.31
CA ALA A 19 3.62 -6.60 21.48
C ALA A 19 4.95 -6.79 22.22
N ASN A 20 6.08 -6.72 21.52
CA ASN A 20 7.40 -6.77 22.17
C ASN A 20 7.83 -5.45 22.84
N SER A 21 7.07 -4.37 22.70
CA SER A 21 7.34 -3.11 23.40
C SER A 21 7.27 -3.29 24.93
N ALA A 22 7.87 -2.36 25.68
CA ALA A 22 7.82 -2.39 27.15
C ALA A 22 6.37 -2.45 27.69
N VAL A 23 5.45 -1.76 27.02
CA VAL A 23 4.02 -1.79 27.36
C VAL A 23 3.41 -3.13 26.96
N GLY A 24 3.69 -3.64 25.77
CA GLY A 24 3.14 -4.90 25.27
C GLY A 24 3.55 -6.11 26.11
N ARG A 25 4.82 -6.19 26.52
CA ARG A 25 5.31 -7.27 27.41
C ARG A 25 4.60 -7.28 28.76
N GLY A 26 4.21 -6.11 29.29
CA GLY A 26 3.43 -6.01 30.51
C GLY A 26 2.00 -6.57 30.40
N TYR A 27 1.40 -6.56 29.20
CA TYR A 27 0.08 -7.16 28.95
C TYR A 27 0.15 -8.65 28.62
N PHE A 28 1.27 -9.10 28.07
CA PHE A 28 1.47 -10.48 27.64
C PHE A 28 2.59 -11.13 28.44
N THR A 29 2.26 -11.61 29.64
CA THR A 29 3.22 -12.22 30.58
C THR A 29 4.00 -13.40 29.99
N PHE A 30 3.44 -14.14 29.03
CA PHE A 30 4.14 -15.21 28.32
C PHE A 30 5.30 -14.72 27.43
N LEU A 31 5.34 -13.43 27.07
CA LEU A 31 6.44 -12.82 26.32
C LEU A 31 7.62 -12.40 27.22
N GLU A 32 7.47 -12.41 28.55
CA GLU A 32 8.57 -12.12 29.47
C GLU A 32 9.64 -13.21 29.46
N GLU A 33 9.22 -14.48 29.43
CA GLU A 33 10.12 -15.64 29.37
C GLU A 33 10.81 -15.80 28.01
N ILE A 34 10.30 -15.13 26.97
CA ILE A 34 10.83 -15.22 25.62
C ILE A 34 11.83 -14.09 25.37
N SER A 35 13.03 -14.47 24.92
CA SER A 35 14.08 -13.53 24.53
C SER A 35 13.56 -12.52 23.49
N SER A 36 13.75 -11.23 23.80
CA SER A 36 13.37 -10.12 22.92
C SER A 36 13.95 -10.26 21.51
N ALA A 37 15.16 -10.81 21.40
CA ALA A 37 15.79 -11.06 20.11
C ALA A 37 14.97 -12.01 19.23
N ILE A 38 14.34 -13.03 19.81
CA ILE A 38 13.51 -14.00 19.08
C ILE A 38 12.23 -13.33 18.60
N VAL A 39 11.54 -12.60 19.48
CA VAL A 39 10.26 -11.94 19.15
C VAL A 39 10.47 -10.88 18.06
N VAL A 40 11.52 -10.07 18.19
CA VAL A 40 11.89 -9.07 17.15
C VAL A 40 12.28 -9.75 15.85
N GLY A 41 13.04 -10.84 15.91
CA GLY A 41 13.43 -11.62 14.73
C GLY A 41 12.22 -12.14 13.97
N VAL A 42 11.26 -12.77 14.66
CA VAL A 42 10.01 -13.26 14.08
C VAL A 42 9.20 -12.11 13.49
N GLY A 43 9.01 -11.02 14.25
CA GLY A 43 8.28 -9.84 13.79
C GLY A 43 8.88 -9.23 12.52
N MET A 44 10.21 -9.07 12.47
CA MET A 44 10.92 -8.56 11.28
C MET A 44 10.73 -9.48 10.07
N VAL A 45 10.84 -10.79 10.24
CA VAL A 45 10.65 -11.74 9.14
C VAL A 45 9.25 -11.60 8.53
N PHE A 46 8.21 -11.46 9.35
CA PHE A 46 6.85 -11.22 8.87
C PHE A 46 6.70 -9.90 8.11
N VAL A 47 7.30 -8.82 8.60
CA VAL A 47 7.27 -7.51 7.92
C VAL A 47 8.01 -7.60 6.58
N ILE A 48 9.22 -8.15 6.56
CA ILE A 48 10.02 -8.30 5.34
C ILE A 48 9.27 -9.14 4.31
N LEU A 49 8.74 -10.31 4.70
CA LEU A 49 7.96 -11.16 3.80
C LEU A 49 6.70 -10.44 3.28
N GLY A 50 5.97 -9.74 4.15
CA GLY A 50 4.80 -8.96 3.75
C GLY A 50 5.14 -7.88 2.72
N VAL A 51 6.23 -7.14 2.94
CA VAL A 51 6.72 -6.10 2.02
C VAL A 51 7.21 -6.71 0.71
N VAL A 52 8.00 -7.79 0.75
CA VAL A 52 8.49 -8.49 -0.44
C VAL A 52 7.31 -9.00 -1.28
N VAL A 53 6.31 -9.61 -0.64
CA VAL A 53 5.09 -10.06 -1.32
C VAL A 53 4.38 -8.88 -1.98
N LEU A 54 4.24 -7.74 -1.29
CA LEU A 54 3.65 -6.53 -1.88
C LEU A 54 4.43 -6.02 -3.09
N ILE A 55 5.77 -5.96 -3.00
CA ILE A 55 6.63 -5.47 -4.09
C ILE A 55 6.57 -6.42 -5.29
N VAL A 56 6.73 -7.72 -5.06
CA VAL A 56 6.69 -8.75 -6.12
C VAL A 56 5.31 -8.79 -6.77
N MET A 57 4.24 -8.66 -6.00
CA MET A 57 2.87 -8.65 -6.53
C MET A 57 2.50 -7.34 -7.25
N ASN A 58 3.16 -6.22 -6.93
CA ASN A 58 2.97 -4.97 -7.66
C ASN A 58 3.70 -4.93 -9.02
N LYS A 59 4.69 -5.81 -9.28
CA LYS A 59 5.36 -5.89 -10.59
C LYS A 59 4.42 -6.26 -11.75
N GLY A 60 3.24 -6.83 -11.48
CA GLY A 60 2.24 -7.18 -12.49
C GLY A 60 1.12 -6.14 -12.70
N GLY A 61 1.11 -5.05 -11.95
CA GLY A 61 0.08 -4.03 -12.07
C GLY A 61 0.71 -2.68 -11.85
N GLY A 62 1.10 -2.03 -12.95
CA GLY A 62 1.59 -0.67 -12.97
C GLY A 62 0.73 0.20 -12.08
N SER A 63 1.21 0.46 -10.87
CA SER A 63 0.63 1.46 -10.01
C SER A 63 0.92 2.77 -10.72
N LYS A 64 -0.12 3.32 -11.35
CA LYS A 64 -0.26 4.75 -11.51
C LYS A 64 0.03 5.35 -10.14
N TRP A 65 1.28 5.75 -9.95
CA TRP A 65 1.67 6.80 -9.04
C TRP A 65 1.11 8.06 -9.69
N GLY A 66 -0.19 8.24 -9.52
CA GLY A 66 -1.03 9.22 -10.19
C GLY A 66 -2.11 9.60 -9.19
N ILE A 67 -1.66 10.22 -8.11
CA ILE A 67 -2.47 11.16 -7.36
C ILE A 67 -2.83 12.26 -8.37
N GLY A 68 -4.12 12.39 -8.68
CA GLY A 68 -4.61 13.51 -9.49
C GLY A 68 -5.59 13.09 -10.59
N GLN A 69 -6.86 13.32 -10.30
CA GLN A 69 -7.91 13.70 -11.26
C GLN A 69 -8.21 12.68 -12.37
N VAL A 70 -9.13 11.76 -12.05
CA VAL A 70 -10.21 11.44 -13.00
C VAL A 70 -11.20 12.61 -12.93
N GLU A 71 -10.78 13.78 -13.40
CA GLU A 71 -11.76 14.75 -13.88
C GLU A 71 -12.00 14.38 -15.34
N ASN A 72 -13.27 14.31 -15.73
CA ASN A 72 -13.63 14.02 -17.11
C ASN A 72 -13.09 15.17 -17.97
N GLU A 73 -11.94 14.96 -18.60
CA GLU A 73 -11.37 15.92 -19.53
C GLU A 73 -12.17 15.87 -20.84
N VAL A 74 -12.99 16.88 -21.07
CA VAL A 74 -13.77 17.01 -22.31
C VAL A 74 -12.89 17.70 -23.36
N PRO A 75 -12.72 17.11 -24.56
CA PRO A 75 -11.95 17.74 -25.63
C PRO A 75 -12.63 19.03 -26.11
N ILE A 76 -11.86 20.10 -26.21
CA ILE A 76 -12.27 21.38 -26.78
C ILE A 76 -12.07 21.30 -28.30
N TYR A 77 -13.17 21.41 -29.03
CA TYR A 77 -13.18 21.43 -30.49
C TYR A 77 -13.18 22.87 -31.02
N HIS A 78 -12.36 23.15 -32.03
CA HIS A 78 -12.40 24.41 -32.77
C HIS A 78 -12.72 24.16 -34.24
N GLY A 79 -13.64 24.96 -34.80
CA GLY A 79 -14.12 24.88 -36.18
C GLY A 79 -15.56 24.37 -36.32
N ASP A 80 -16.20 24.71 -37.45
CA ASP A 80 -17.61 24.38 -37.71
C ASP A 80 -17.78 23.06 -38.48
N GLY A 81 -18.87 22.34 -38.16
CA GLY A 81 -19.27 21.14 -38.89
C GLY A 81 -18.33 19.93 -38.70
N LYS A 82 -18.06 19.16 -39.76
CA LYS A 82 -17.24 17.93 -39.73
C LYS A 82 -15.73 18.15 -39.72
N LYS A 83 -15.26 19.41 -39.80
CA LYS A 83 -13.83 19.76 -39.88
C LYS A 83 -13.25 20.25 -38.55
N ARG A 84 -13.78 19.78 -37.41
CA ARG A 84 -13.31 20.23 -36.09
C ARG A 84 -11.98 19.57 -35.76
N LYS A 85 -11.02 20.37 -35.29
CA LYS A 85 -9.77 19.86 -34.71
C LYS A 85 -9.85 19.98 -33.20
N ILE A 86 -9.31 18.98 -32.51
CA ILE A 86 -9.11 19.04 -31.06
C ILE A 86 -7.97 20.01 -30.82
N VAL A 87 -8.25 21.11 -30.13
CA VAL A 87 -7.28 22.18 -29.85
C VAL A 87 -6.83 22.21 -28.39
N GLY A 88 -7.49 21.45 -27.53
CA GLY A 88 -7.13 21.32 -26.13
C GLY A 88 -8.13 20.44 -25.39
N TYR A 89 -7.91 20.28 -24.10
CA TYR A 89 -8.77 19.53 -23.20
C TYR A 89 -9.15 20.44 -22.03
N LYS A 90 -10.42 20.44 -21.63
CA LYS A 90 -10.88 21.18 -20.46
C LYS A 90 -11.31 20.21 -19.37
N VAL A 91 -10.92 20.56 -18.15
CA VAL A 91 -11.41 19.93 -16.94
C VAL A 91 -12.87 20.35 -16.69
N GLU A 92 -13.79 19.40 -16.70
CA GLU A 92 -15.20 19.61 -16.31
C GLU A 92 -15.29 19.57 -14.77
N LYS A 93 -15.90 20.59 -14.17
CA LYS A 93 -15.99 20.81 -12.72
C LYS A 93 -17.43 20.68 -12.25
#